data_AF-A0A1Q3HC57-F1
#
_entry.id   AF-A0A1Q3HC57-F1
#
_cell.length_a   1.000
_cell.length_b   1.000
_cell.length_c   1.000
_cell.angle_alpha   90.00
_cell.angle_beta   90.00
_cell.angle_gamma   90.00
#
_symmetry.space_group_name_H-M   'P 1'
#
loop_
_entity.id
_entity.type
_entity.pdbx_description
1 polymer ?
#
loop_
_entity_poly.entity_id
_entity_poly.type
_entity_poly.pdbx_seq_one_letter_code
_entity_poly.pdbx_strand_id
1 'polypeptide(L)'
;MLQEFIALAEHYDPGYSRRLQGARPEEIRNLEVLAGQPLPDSYREFLTRLGRDMGGLEIEGVNFHIERILEFYKSGDWPPPKGYILFAIQEDDPQMDYYLECTRPGQRDCPVVRFPSMGEFSRDGYFDSLDPSLNDFLLSLAFSEKRMEDFDLQRLLIPSTQSKKQGPEHIESPIKLTRVIEERAHRLGFERVGTTSVAYRFYDQPDAALYVRLDGAGGLMGVTAAARNPRDLERISDILSNQTSLVVA
;
A
#
# COMPACT_ATOMS: atom_id res chain seq x y z
N MET A 1 2.48 12.74 -6.80
CA MET A 1 1.80 11.80 -5.87
C MET A 1 0.71 11.05 -6.62
N LEU A 2 -0.53 11.51 -6.76
CA LEU A 2 -1.53 10.73 -7.52
C LEU A 2 -1.14 10.51 -8.99
N GLN A 3 -0.50 11.50 -9.61
CA GLN A 3 0.02 11.35 -10.98
C GLN A 3 1.10 10.26 -11.09
N GLU A 4 1.89 10.00 -10.05
CA GLU A 4 2.88 8.92 -10.06
C GLU A 4 2.20 7.56 -9.98
N PHE A 5 1.16 7.43 -9.15
CA PHE A 5 0.30 6.25 -9.14
C PHE A 5 -0.32 5.97 -10.52
N ILE A 6 -0.92 6.98 -11.15
CA ILE A 6 -1.52 6.82 -12.48
C ILE A 6 -0.46 6.46 -13.51
N ALA A 7 0.72 7.11 -13.46
CA ALA A 7 1.82 6.80 -14.38
C ALA A 7 2.36 5.38 -14.19
N LEU A 8 2.46 4.90 -12.95
CA LEU A 8 2.88 3.54 -12.64
C LEU A 8 1.87 2.51 -13.19
N ALA A 9 0.58 2.72 -12.95
CA ALA A 9 -0.46 1.84 -13.47
C ALA A 9 -0.53 1.88 -15.01
N GLU A 10 -0.45 3.06 -15.64
CA GLU A 10 -0.42 3.22 -17.10
C GLU A 10 0.80 2.55 -17.76
N HIS A 11 1.94 2.47 -17.06
CA HIS A 11 3.13 1.80 -17.56
C HIS A 11 2.90 0.29 -17.76
N TYR A 12 2.17 -0.34 -16.84
CA TYR A 12 1.90 -1.79 -16.87
C TYR A 12 0.56 -2.14 -17.56
N ASP A 13 -0.38 -1.20 -17.59
CA ASP A 13 -1.71 -1.36 -18.18
C ASP A 13 -2.01 -0.15 -19.10
N PRO A 14 -1.52 -0.17 -20.35
CA PRO A 14 -1.69 0.94 -21.28
C PRO A 14 -3.18 1.28 -21.52
N GLY A 15 -3.52 2.56 -21.36
CA GLY A 15 -4.90 3.05 -21.41
C GLY A 15 -5.62 3.07 -20.07
N TYR A 16 -4.97 2.64 -18.97
CA TYR A 16 -5.51 2.69 -17.60
C TYR A 16 -6.13 4.05 -17.27
N SER A 17 -5.43 5.15 -17.55
CA SER A 17 -5.88 6.51 -17.25
C SER A 17 -7.22 6.90 -17.91
N ARG A 18 -7.62 6.23 -19.00
CA ARG A 18 -8.89 6.49 -19.70
C ARG A 18 -10.09 5.81 -19.05
N ARG A 19 -9.86 4.84 -18.17
CA ARG A 19 -10.90 4.09 -17.46
C ARG A 19 -11.25 4.70 -16.10
N LEU A 20 -10.46 5.67 -15.63
CA LEU A 20 -10.68 6.30 -14.33
C LEU A 20 -11.92 7.20 -14.34
N GLN A 21 -12.69 7.15 -13.27
CA GLN A 21 -13.82 8.05 -13.07
C GLN A 21 -13.73 8.75 -11.72
N GLY A 22 -13.67 10.08 -11.77
CA GLY A 22 -13.67 10.94 -10.60
C GLY A 22 -15.06 11.19 -10.03
N ALA A 23 -15.11 11.44 -8.72
CA ALA A 23 -16.26 11.99 -8.03
C ALA A 23 -16.56 13.42 -8.49
N ARG A 24 -17.84 13.80 -8.43
CA ARG A 24 -18.28 15.17 -8.71
C ARG A 24 -17.88 16.10 -7.56
N PRO A 25 -17.62 17.39 -7.83
CA PRO A 25 -17.32 18.36 -6.78
C PRO A 25 -18.39 18.45 -5.70
N GLU A 26 -19.68 18.26 -6.04
CA GLU A 26 -20.79 18.24 -5.09
C GLU A 26 -20.68 17.07 -4.10
N GLU A 27 -20.26 15.90 -4.58
CA GLU A 27 -20.14 14.69 -3.77
C GLU A 27 -19.01 14.82 -2.76
N ILE A 28 -17.87 15.36 -3.21
CA ILE A 28 -16.71 15.64 -2.35
C ILE A 28 -17.09 16.66 -1.27
N ARG A 29 -17.76 17.77 -1.63
CA ARG A 29 -18.24 18.76 -0.65
C ARG A 29 -19.24 18.15 0.33
N ASN A 30 -20.12 17.28 -0.13
CA ASN A 30 -21.08 16.59 0.72
C ASN A 30 -20.37 15.66 1.71
N LEU A 31 -19.33 14.95 1.28
CA LEU A 31 -18.51 14.12 2.17
C LEU A 31 -17.82 14.96 3.24
N GLU A 32 -17.29 16.14 2.92
CA GLU A 32 -16.69 17.07 3.90
C GLU A 32 -17.68 17.50 4.98
N VAL A 33 -18.91 17.83 4.57
CA VAL A 33 -19.98 18.20 5.49
C VAL A 33 -20.33 17.03 6.41
N LEU A 34 -20.48 15.83 5.85
CA LEU A 34 -20.83 14.62 6.61
C LEU A 34 -19.71 14.16 7.55
N ALA A 35 -18.45 14.25 7.11
CA ALA A 35 -17.28 13.93 7.93
C ALA A 35 -17.02 14.98 9.02
N GLY A 36 -17.65 16.15 8.95
CA GLY A 36 -17.51 17.23 9.92
C GLY A 36 -16.12 17.91 9.90
N GLN A 37 -15.32 17.67 8.85
CA GLN A 37 -13.99 18.24 8.68
C GLN A 37 -13.59 18.30 7.20
N PRO A 38 -12.68 19.22 6.80
CA PRO A 38 -12.12 19.23 5.46
C PRO A 38 -11.39 17.91 5.13
N LEU A 39 -11.47 17.46 3.87
CA LEU A 39 -10.67 16.32 3.43
C LEU A 39 -9.19 16.72 3.26
N PRO A 40 -8.25 15.81 3.54
CA PRO A 40 -6.85 15.95 3.15
C PRO A 40 -6.70 16.18 1.65
N ASP A 41 -5.68 16.93 1.25
CA ASP A 41 -5.44 17.23 -0.16
C ASP A 41 -5.25 15.96 -1.01
N SER A 42 -4.51 14.97 -0.50
CA SER A 42 -4.30 13.69 -1.19
C SER A 42 -5.60 12.94 -1.41
N TYR A 43 -6.48 12.91 -0.42
CA TYR A 43 -7.76 12.22 -0.52
C TYR A 43 -8.75 12.97 -1.42
N ARG A 44 -8.74 14.31 -1.40
CA ARG A 44 -9.50 15.11 -2.36
C ARG A 44 -9.02 14.86 -3.79
N GLU A 45 -7.70 14.81 -4.02
CA GLU A 45 -7.11 14.51 -5.33
C GLU A 45 -7.51 13.10 -5.80
N PHE A 46 -7.43 12.10 -4.89
CA PHE A 46 -7.90 10.74 -5.12
C PHE A 46 -9.36 10.73 -5.58
N LEU A 47 -10.28 11.30 -4.78
CA LEU A 47 -11.71 11.32 -5.12
C LEU A 47 -11.97 12.03 -6.45
N THR A 48 -11.27 13.14 -6.71
CA THR A 48 -11.44 13.92 -7.95
C THR A 48 -11.09 13.12 -9.20
N ARG A 49 -10.24 12.10 -9.11
CA ARG A 49 -9.78 11.32 -10.26
C ARG A 49 -10.29 9.88 -10.30
N LEU A 50 -10.53 9.29 -9.13
CA LEU A 50 -10.76 7.85 -8.93
C LEU A 50 -12.00 7.57 -8.06
N GLY A 51 -12.66 8.59 -7.54
CA GLY A 51 -13.68 8.44 -6.51
C GLY A 51 -14.95 7.69 -6.94
N ARG A 52 -15.13 7.38 -8.23
CA ARG A 52 -16.26 6.56 -8.71
C ARG A 52 -15.82 5.28 -9.39
N ASP A 53 -14.63 5.26 -9.99
CA ASP A 53 -14.06 4.08 -10.62
C ASP A 53 -12.53 4.22 -10.64
N MET A 54 -11.85 3.19 -10.13
CA MET A 54 -10.39 3.08 -10.10
C MET A 54 -9.80 2.46 -11.37
N GLY A 55 -10.60 2.25 -12.42
CA GLY A 55 -10.14 1.77 -13.72
C GLY A 55 -9.75 0.30 -13.75
N GLY A 56 -10.39 -0.52 -12.89
CA GLY A 56 -10.08 -1.93 -12.68
C GLY A 56 -8.84 -2.16 -11.82
N LEU A 57 -8.56 -1.26 -10.87
CA LEU A 57 -7.74 -1.55 -9.69
C LEU A 57 -8.67 -1.81 -8.53
N GLU A 58 -8.61 -3.01 -7.97
CA GLU A 58 -9.51 -3.48 -6.94
C GLU A 58 -8.69 -4.12 -5.82
N ILE A 59 -9.26 -4.17 -4.62
CA ILE A 59 -8.82 -5.11 -3.60
C ILE A 59 -10.04 -5.99 -3.36
N GLU A 60 -9.86 -7.31 -3.35
CA GLU A 60 -10.97 -8.24 -3.16
C GLU A 60 -11.79 -7.88 -1.91
N GLY A 61 -13.09 -7.65 -2.13
CA GLY A 61 -14.02 -7.28 -1.08
C GLY A 61 -13.93 -5.84 -0.58
N VAL A 62 -13.11 -4.96 -1.18
CA VAL A 62 -13.00 -3.54 -0.77
C VAL A 62 -13.68 -2.61 -1.78
N ASN A 63 -14.56 -1.75 -1.28
CA ASN A 63 -15.25 -0.72 -2.05
C ASN A 63 -14.72 0.68 -1.74
N PHE A 64 -14.09 1.32 -2.74
CA PHE A 64 -13.54 2.67 -2.66
C PHE A 64 -14.47 3.77 -3.21
N HIS A 65 -15.66 3.41 -3.69
CA HIS A 65 -16.53 4.36 -4.37
C HIS A 65 -17.12 5.38 -3.40
N ILE A 66 -17.05 6.66 -3.76
CA ILE A 66 -17.57 7.76 -2.96
C ILE A 66 -19.06 7.60 -2.65
N GLU A 67 -19.81 6.99 -3.56
CA GLU A 67 -21.24 6.73 -3.40
C GLU A 67 -21.48 5.83 -2.17
N ARG A 68 -20.70 4.75 -2.04
CA ARG A 68 -20.75 3.83 -0.91
C ARG A 68 -20.30 4.51 0.40
N ILE A 69 -19.25 5.32 0.34
CA ILE A 69 -18.75 6.09 1.48
C ILE A 69 -19.80 7.10 1.96
N LEU A 70 -20.46 7.79 1.03
CA LEU A 70 -21.55 8.72 1.34
C LEU A 70 -22.76 8.02 1.96
N GLU A 71 -23.11 6.83 1.49
CA GLU A 71 -24.17 6.01 2.09
C GLU A 71 -23.86 5.66 3.54
N PHE A 72 -22.64 5.24 3.83
CA PHE A 72 -22.18 4.96 5.20
C PHE A 72 -22.36 6.17 6.11
N TYR A 73 -21.88 7.35 5.70
CA TYR A 73 -22.01 8.56 6.51
C TYR A 73 -23.47 9.01 6.68
N LYS A 74 -24.33 8.77 5.70
CA LYS A 74 -25.76 9.14 5.76
C LYS A 74 -26.57 8.21 6.66
N SER A 75 -26.17 6.95 6.81
CA SER A 75 -26.89 6.02 7.71
C SER A 75 -26.77 6.50 9.15
N GLY A 76 -25.61 7.05 9.52
CA GLY A 76 -25.35 7.60 10.85
C GLY A 76 -25.27 6.55 11.95
N ASP A 77 -25.26 5.26 11.59
CA ASP A 77 -25.26 4.14 12.55
C ASP A 77 -23.97 4.14 13.38
N TRP A 78 -22.86 4.52 12.76
CA TRP A 78 -21.56 4.62 13.40
C TRP A 78 -20.71 5.73 12.77
N PRO A 79 -20.58 6.91 13.40
CA PRO A 79 -19.70 7.94 12.91
C PRO A 79 -18.24 7.58 13.21
N PRO A 80 -17.30 7.75 12.25
CA PRO A 80 -15.89 7.55 12.52
C PRO A 80 -15.39 8.44 13.66
N PRO A 81 -14.42 7.98 14.48
CA PRO A 81 -13.89 8.78 15.58
C PRO A 81 -13.28 10.09 15.07
N LYS A 82 -13.26 11.11 15.94
CA LYS A 82 -12.69 12.41 15.58
C LYS A 82 -11.25 12.27 15.09
N GLY A 83 -10.95 12.89 13.94
CA GLY A 83 -9.63 12.83 13.31
C GLY A 83 -9.46 11.62 12.40
N TYR A 84 -10.50 10.82 12.16
CA TYR A 84 -10.50 9.75 11.18
C TYR A 84 -11.54 9.99 10.09
N ILE A 85 -11.22 9.57 8.87
CA ILE A 85 -12.12 9.66 7.71
C ILE A 85 -12.18 8.28 7.07
N LEU A 86 -13.38 7.73 6.90
CA LEU A 86 -13.58 6.50 6.15
C LEU A 86 -13.25 6.76 4.67
N PHE A 87 -12.43 5.91 4.06
CA PHE A 87 -12.10 6.03 2.63
C PHE A 87 -12.27 4.75 1.82
N ALA A 88 -12.47 3.60 2.46
CA ALA A 88 -12.90 2.37 1.79
C ALA A 88 -13.64 1.45 2.76
N ILE A 89 -14.59 0.68 2.23
CA ILE A 89 -15.43 -0.25 3.00
C ILE A 89 -15.07 -1.68 2.62
N GLN A 90 -14.86 -2.54 3.62
CA GLN A 90 -14.68 -3.97 3.43
C GLN A 90 -16.05 -4.66 3.42
N GLU A 91 -16.55 -5.02 2.25
CA GLU A 91 -17.88 -5.59 2.06
C GLU A 91 -17.96 -7.05 2.55
N ASP A 92 -16.87 -7.80 2.44
CA ASP A 92 -16.81 -9.22 2.81
C ASP A 92 -16.47 -9.46 4.30
N ASP A 93 -16.01 -8.43 4.99
CA ASP A 93 -15.72 -8.47 6.43
C ASP A 93 -16.28 -7.20 7.09
N PRO A 94 -17.50 -7.28 7.66
CA PRO A 94 -18.17 -6.13 8.27
C PRO A 94 -17.48 -5.65 9.55
N GLN A 95 -16.39 -6.31 9.98
CA GLN A 95 -15.68 -5.97 11.19
C GLN A 95 -14.56 -4.97 10.98
N MET A 96 -14.08 -4.70 9.75
CA MET A 96 -12.84 -3.92 9.56
C MET A 96 -12.85 -3.09 8.26
N ASP A 97 -13.08 -1.78 8.38
CA ASP A 97 -12.97 -0.85 7.23
C ASP A 97 -11.66 -0.07 7.24
N TYR A 98 -11.44 0.71 6.17
CA TYR A 98 -10.22 1.49 5.91
C TYR A 98 -10.45 2.97 6.18
N TYR A 99 -9.55 3.54 6.97
CA TYR A 99 -9.63 4.92 7.43
C TYR A 99 -8.34 5.68 7.18
N LEU A 100 -8.47 7.00 7.04
CA LEU A 100 -7.37 7.95 7.03
C LEU A 100 -7.23 8.57 8.41
N GLU A 101 -6.04 8.48 9.00
CA GLU A 101 -5.71 9.13 10.28
C GLU A 101 -5.31 10.60 10.05
N CYS A 102 -6.30 11.49 10.10
CA CYS A 102 -6.17 12.91 9.83
C CYS A 102 -6.24 13.73 11.12
N THR A 103 -5.31 13.46 12.02
CA THR A 103 -5.25 14.09 13.36
C THR A 103 -4.80 15.55 13.35
N ARG A 104 -4.27 16.05 12.22
CA ARG A 104 -3.77 17.42 12.08
C ARG A 104 -4.58 18.20 11.04
N PRO A 105 -5.10 19.39 11.36
CA PRO A 105 -5.75 20.25 10.38
C PRO A 105 -4.80 20.63 9.24
N GLY A 106 -5.27 20.58 7.99
CA GLY A 106 -4.48 20.94 6.80
C GLY A 106 -3.38 19.93 6.45
N GLN A 107 -3.45 18.71 6.99
CA GLN A 107 -2.56 17.62 6.62
C GLN A 107 -2.76 17.27 5.13
N ARG A 108 -1.67 17.31 4.36
CA ARG A 108 -1.69 17.05 2.93
C ARG A 108 -1.98 15.58 2.62
N ASP A 109 -1.44 14.67 3.43
CA ASP A 109 -1.59 13.22 3.28
C ASP A 109 -1.67 12.53 4.63
N CYS A 110 -2.53 11.52 4.76
CA CYS A 110 -2.83 10.83 6.01
C CYS A 110 -2.42 9.35 5.95
N PRO A 111 -1.92 8.77 7.05
CA PRO A 111 -1.75 7.32 7.16
C PRO A 111 -3.06 6.57 6.91
N VAL A 112 -2.94 5.38 6.33
CA VAL A 112 -4.04 4.43 6.16
C VAL A 112 -4.01 3.46 7.34
N VAL A 113 -5.13 3.38 8.03
CA VAL A 113 -5.34 2.47 9.16
C VAL A 113 -6.59 1.63 8.93
N ARG A 114 -6.67 0.47 9.57
CA ARG A 114 -7.91 -0.30 9.64
C ARG A 114 -8.32 -0.49 11.08
N PHE A 115 -9.62 -0.37 11.35
CA PHE A 115 -10.21 -0.69 12.64
C PHE A 115 -11.71 -0.99 12.48
N PRO A 116 -12.37 -1.53 13.52
CA PRO A 116 -13.79 -1.84 13.42
C PRO A 116 -14.70 -0.66 13.28
N SER A 117 -15.63 -0.77 12.32
CA SER A 117 -16.71 0.19 12.04
C SER A 117 -17.98 -0.10 12.82
N MET A 118 -17.91 -1.06 13.75
CA MET A 118 -18.99 -1.52 14.60
C MET A 118 -18.45 -1.68 16.02
N GLY A 119 -19.20 -1.21 17.01
CA GLY A 119 -18.86 -1.36 18.43
C GLY A 119 -18.04 -0.19 19.02
N GLU A 120 -17.51 -0.42 20.23
CA GLU A 120 -16.70 0.57 20.94
C GLU A 120 -15.30 0.67 20.33
N PHE A 121 -14.97 1.88 19.87
CA PHE A 121 -13.63 2.20 19.37
C PHE A 121 -12.63 2.24 20.53
N SER A 122 -11.58 1.41 20.46
CA SER A 122 -10.44 1.46 21.38
C SER A 122 -9.13 1.55 20.61
N ARG A 123 -8.38 2.65 20.84
CA ARG A 123 -7.09 2.88 20.19
C ARG A 123 -6.02 1.88 20.61
N ASP A 124 -6.13 1.34 21.82
CA ASP A 124 -5.15 0.41 22.39
C ASP A 124 -5.35 -1.03 21.92
N GLY A 125 -6.46 -1.34 21.22
CA GLY A 125 -6.82 -2.71 20.83
C GLY A 125 -6.77 -3.03 19.33
N TYR A 126 -6.80 -2.03 18.45
CA TYR A 126 -7.19 -2.28 17.04
C TYR A 126 -6.45 -1.45 15.97
N PHE A 127 -5.34 -0.78 16.31
CA PHE A 127 -4.62 0.07 15.35
C PHE A 127 -3.46 -0.66 14.68
N ASP A 128 -3.75 -1.29 13.55
CA ASP A 128 -2.71 -1.63 12.59
C ASP A 128 -2.59 -0.46 11.59
N SER A 129 -1.55 0.35 11.77
CA SER A 129 -1.12 1.27 10.71
C SER A 129 -0.69 0.41 9.52
N LEU A 130 -1.48 0.42 8.47
CA LEU A 130 -1.20 -0.37 7.27
C LEU A 130 -0.14 0.32 6.43
N ASP A 131 -0.36 1.60 6.15
CA ASP A 131 0.46 2.40 5.27
C ASP A 131 0.68 3.79 5.87
N PRO A 132 1.90 4.34 5.78
CA PRO A 132 2.20 5.65 6.35
C PRO A 132 1.53 6.80 5.61
N SER A 133 0.98 6.56 4.42
CA SER A 133 0.21 7.55 3.66
C SER A 133 -0.77 6.89 2.69
N LEU A 134 -1.81 7.63 2.27
CA LEU A 134 -2.71 7.18 1.20
C LEU A 134 -1.94 7.02 -0.11
N ASN A 135 -0.98 7.89 -0.39
CA ASN A 135 -0.17 7.77 -1.61
C ASN A 135 0.64 6.48 -1.63
N ASP A 136 1.19 6.07 -0.49
CA ASP A 136 1.93 4.82 -0.35
C ASP A 136 1.05 3.58 -0.53
N PHE A 137 -0.16 3.61 0.05
CA PHE A 137 -1.18 2.59 -0.17
C PHE A 137 -1.57 2.47 -1.66
N LEU A 138 -1.78 3.59 -2.34
CA LEU A 138 -2.15 3.57 -3.76
C LEU A 138 -1.01 3.06 -4.64
N LEU A 139 0.23 3.47 -4.37
CA LEU A 139 1.41 3.01 -5.08
C LEU A 139 1.67 1.52 -4.88
N SER A 140 1.51 1.01 -3.65
CA SER A 140 1.63 -0.43 -3.37
C SER A 140 0.52 -1.23 -4.05
N LEU A 141 -0.71 -0.71 -4.06
CA LEU A 141 -1.83 -1.31 -4.77
C LEU A 141 -1.56 -1.40 -6.28
N ALA A 142 -1.17 -0.29 -6.92
CA ALA A 142 -0.86 -0.28 -8.35
C ALA A 142 0.25 -1.26 -8.73
N PHE A 143 1.33 -1.32 -7.95
CA PHE A 143 2.42 -2.24 -8.23
C PHE A 143 2.00 -3.70 -8.02
N SER A 144 1.24 -3.99 -6.97
CA SER A 144 0.79 -5.35 -6.68
C SER A 144 -0.17 -5.85 -7.77
N GLU A 145 -1.23 -5.09 -8.05
CA GLU A 145 -2.30 -5.49 -8.98
C GLU A 145 -1.86 -5.42 -10.45
N LYS A 146 -1.06 -4.43 -10.84
CA LYS A 146 -0.68 -4.28 -12.26
C LYS A 146 0.60 -4.97 -12.63
N ARG A 147 1.51 -5.17 -11.67
CA ARG A 147 2.82 -5.75 -11.97
C ARG A 147 3.08 -7.09 -11.31
N MET A 148 2.72 -7.27 -10.05
CA MET A 148 2.97 -8.55 -9.36
C MET A 148 2.03 -9.65 -9.86
N GLU A 149 0.79 -9.32 -10.24
CA GLU A 149 -0.16 -10.28 -10.82
C GLU A 149 0.29 -10.91 -12.15
N ASP A 150 1.20 -10.27 -12.90
CA ASP A 150 1.78 -10.84 -14.12
C ASP A 150 2.63 -12.10 -13.88
N PHE A 151 2.88 -12.43 -12.61
CA PHE A 151 3.74 -13.52 -12.18
C PHE A 151 2.99 -14.55 -11.34
N ASP A 152 2.87 -15.75 -11.90
CA ASP A 152 2.31 -16.92 -11.20
C ASP A 152 3.17 -17.38 -10.01
N LEU A 153 4.46 -17.01 -10.00
CA LEU A 153 5.42 -17.45 -9.00
C LEU A 153 5.87 -16.26 -8.16
N GLN A 154 5.46 -16.28 -6.90
CA GLN A 154 5.84 -15.28 -5.91
C GLN A 154 6.36 -15.96 -4.64
N ARG A 155 7.28 -15.30 -3.95
CA ARG A 155 7.84 -15.75 -2.67
C ARG A 155 8.05 -14.59 -1.73
N LEU A 156 7.48 -14.69 -0.54
CA LEU A 156 7.70 -13.74 0.54
C LEU A 156 8.95 -14.12 1.34
N LEU A 157 9.83 -13.15 1.51
CA LEU A 157 11.03 -13.23 2.34
C LEU A 157 10.87 -12.26 3.52
N ILE A 158 11.03 -12.75 4.75
CA ILE A 158 10.92 -11.94 5.97
C ILE A 158 12.23 -11.94 6.75
N PRO A 159 12.53 -10.90 7.54
CA PRO A 159 13.69 -10.92 8.43
C PRO A 159 13.60 -12.11 9.41
N SER A 160 14.69 -12.86 9.53
CA SER A 160 14.81 -13.93 10.51
C SER A 160 14.72 -13.39 11.92
N THR A 161 13.79 -13.92 12.72
CA THR A 161 13.69 -13.68 14.17
C THR A 161 14.78 -14.40 14.96
N GLN A 162 15.42 -15.40 14.36
CA GLN A 162 16.52 -16.14 15.00
C GLN A 162 17.85 -15.42 14.77
N SER A 163 18.50 -15.00 15.86
CA SER A 163 19.91 -14.58 15.85
C SER A 163 20.79 -15.78 15.55
N LYS A 164 20.97 -16.13 14.27
CA LYS A 164 21.94 -17.15 13.88
C LYS A 164 23.35 -16.63 14.21
N LYS A 165 23.94 -17.17 15.30
CA LYS A 165 25.32 -16.89 15.72
C LYS A 165 26.38 -17.38 14.71
N GLN A 166 26.01 -18.12 13.67
CA GLN A 166 26.92 -18.60 12.63
C GLN A 166 26.21 -18.60 11.27
N GLY A 167 26.61 -17.66 10.41
CA GLY A 167 26.05 -17.36 9.10
C GLY A 167 26.46 -15.95 8.65
N PRO A 168 26.38 -15.61 7.35
CA PRO A 168 26.93 -14.38 6.79
C PRO A 168 26.43 -13.13 7.54
N GLU A 169 27.30 -12.13 7.66
CA GLU A 169 27.18 -10.92 8.50
C GLU A 169 25.73 -10.56 8.85
N HIS A 170 25.33 -10.85 10.09
CA HIS A 170 24.01 -10.47 10.59
C HIS A 170 23.88 -8.94 10.50
N ILE A 171 23.01 -8.46 9.60
CA ILE A 171 22.77 -7.04 9.45
C ILE A 171 21.79 -6.62 10.53
N GLU A 172 22.32 -6.22 11.69
CA GLU A 172 21.52 -5.82 12.86
C GLU A 172 20.72 -4.53 12.62
N SER A 173 21.15 -3.68 11.68
CA SER A 173 20.49 -2.41 11.40
C SER A 173 19.48 -2.58 10.27
N PRO A 174 18.17 -2.37 10.52
CA PRO A 174 17.15 -2.49 9.49
C PRO A 174 17.38 -1.54 8.30
N ILE A 175 17.95 -0.34 8.55
CA ILE A 175 18.35 0.61 7.52
C ILE A 175 19.50 0.06 6.64
N LYS A 176 20.50 -0.60 7.25
CA LYS A 176 21.59 -1.23 6.48
C LYS A 176 21.06 -2.38 5.64
N LEU A 177 20.11 -3.17 6.16
CA LEU A 177 19.52 -4.29 5.45
C LEU A 177 18.82 -3.82 4.17
N THR A 178 18.05 -2.73 4.27
CA THR A 178 17.40 -2.11 3.12
C THR A 178 18.40 -1.65 2.05
N ARG A 179 19.54 -1.07 2.44
CA ARG A 179 20.62 -0.69 1.49
C ARG A 179 21.24 -1.91 0.80
N VAL A 180 21.46 -2.99 1.55
CA VAL A 180 21.99 -4.23 0.97
C VAL A 180 21.00 -4.80 -0.04
N ILE A 181 19.70 -4.82 0.26
CA ILE A 181 18.66 -5.26 -0.69
C ILE A 181 18.71 -4.43 -1.96
N GLU A 182 18.81 -3.10 -1.84
CA GLU A 182 18.93 -2.20 -2.99
C GLU A 182 20.17 -2.53 -3.84
N GLU A 183 21.35 -2.66 -3.23
CA GLU A 183 22.58 -3.04 -3.94
C GLU A 183 22.44 -4.41 -4.63
N ARG A 184 21.73 -5.37 -4.03
CA ARG A 184 21.50 -6.69 -4.63
C ARG A 184 20.51 -6.63 -5.77
N ALA A 185 19.42 -5.90 -5.63
CA ALA A 185 18.45 -5.68 -6.70
C ALA A 185 19.17 -5.11 -7.95
N HIS A 186 20.01 -4.10 -7.79
CA HIS A 186 20.79 -3.54 -8.90
C HIS A 186 21.76 -4.56 -9.51
N ARG A 187 22.47 -5.37 -8.71
CA ARG A 187 23.36 -6.43 -9.23
C ARG A 187 22.61 -7.54 -9.97
N LEU A 188 21.35 -7.76 -9.60
CA LEU A 188 20.45 -8.70 -10.25
C LEU A 188 19.83 -8.16 -11.54
N GLY A 189 20.11 -6.90 -11.90
CA GLY A 189 19.59 -6.24 -13.10
C GLY A 189 18.24 -5.55 -12.90
N PHE A 190 17.74 -5.46 -11.67
CA PHE A 190 16.51 -4.71 -11.41
C PHE A 190 16.77 -3.21 -11.39
N GLU A 191 15.80 -2.47 -11.92
CA GLU A 191 15.74 -1.02 -11.85
C GLU A 191 14.67 -0.59 -10.85
N ARG A 192 14.90 0.50 -10.12
CA ARG A 192 13.90 1.03 -9.20
C ARG A 192 12.82 1.76 -9.99
N VAL A 193 11.56 1.41 -9.72
CA VAL A 193 10.40 2.02 -10.41
C VAL A 193 9.65 2.96 -9.48
N GLY A 194 9.37 4.16 -9.98
CA GLY A 194 8.61 5.20 -9.29
C GLY A 194 9.38 5.91 -8.17
N THR A 195 8.89 7.09 -7.80
CA THR A 195 9.31 7.83 -6.60
C THR A 195 8.53 7.30 -5.40
N THR A 196 8.87 6.09 -4.96
CA THR A 196 8.25 5.49 -3.78
C THR A 196 8.71 6.19 -2.50
N SER A 197 7.87 6.23 -1.47
CA SER A 197 8.28 6.75 -0.17
C SER A 197 9.38 5.92 0.48
N VAL A 198 9.74 6.31 1.70
CA VAL A 198 10.64 5.53 2.56
C VAL A 198 10.05 4.18 3.00
N ALA A 199 8.75 3.94 2.85
CA ALA A 199 8.09 2.72 3.34
C ALA A 199 8.03 1.60 2.29
N TYR A 200 8.10 1.96 1.02
CA TYR A 200 8.01 1.01 -0.08
C TYR A 200 9.13 1.18 -1.07
N ARG A 201 9.62 0.08 -1.64
CA ARG A 201 10.52 0.13 -2.79
C ARG A 201 10.12 -0.95 -3.79
N PHE A 202 9.88 -0.50 -5.01
CA PHE A 202 9.56 -1.37 -6.12
C PHE A 202 10.76 -1.45 -7.04
N TYR A 203 11.12 -2.67 -7.41
CA TYR A 203 12.15 -2.91 -8.40
C TYR A 203 11.59 -3.82 -9.48
N ASP A 204 11.93 -3.52 -10.71
CA ASP A 204 11.38 -4.20 -11.88
C ASP A 204 12.48 -4.59 -12.87
N GLN A 205 12.21 -5.67 -13.58
CA GLN A 205 12.91 -6.10 -14.78
C GLN A 205 11.93 -6.94 -15.62
N PRO A 206 12.18 -7.22 -16.91
CA PRO A 206 11.19 -7.87 -17.78
C PRO A 206 10.55 -9.15 -17.21
N ASP A 207 11.37 -10.03 -16.62
CA ASP A 207 10.95 -11.37 -16.20
C ASP A 207 10.83 -11.55 -14.67
N ALA A 208 10.99 -10.49 -13.89
CA ALA A 208 10.85 -10.53 -12.43
C ALA A 208 10.57 -9.16 -11.81
N ALA A 209 9.96 -9.15 -10.63
CA ALA A 209 9.74 -7.95 -9.83
C ALA A 209 10.11 -8.18 -8.35
N LEU A 210 10.46 -7.11 -7.66
CA LEU A 210 10.66 -7.08 -6.21
C LEU A 210 9.77 -6.00 -5.59
N TYR A 211 9.02 -6.40 -4.57
CA TYR A 211 8.26 -5.51 -3.72
C TYR A 211 8.84 -5.55 -2.30
N VAL A 212 9.50 -4.47 -1.88
CA VAL A 212 10.07 -4.32 -0.53
C VAL A 212 9.16 -3.45 0.34
N ARG A 213 8.73 -3.99 1.49
CA ARG A 213 7.95 -3.29 2.51
C ARG A 213 8.78 -2.99 3.75
N LEU A 214 8.72 -1.75 4.21
CA LEU A 214 9.44 -1.22 5.35
C LEU A 214 8.46 -0.68 6.40
N ASP A 215 8.82 -0.75 7.67
CA ASP A 215 8.10 -0.17 8.78
C ASP A 215 8.34 1.35 8.88
N GLY A 216 7.62 2.02 9.78
CA GLY A 216 7.73 3.47 9.98
C GLY A 216 9.10 3.96 10.47
N ALA A 217 9.96 3.08 11.00
CA ALA A 217 11.35 3.37 11.35
C ALA A 217 12.35 3.07 10.22
N GLY A 218 11.85 2.66 9.04
CA GLY A 218 12.65 2.28 7.88
C GLY A 218 13.20 0.86 7.96
N GLY A 219 12.68 0.04 8.89
CA GLY A 219 13.08 -1.34 9.06
C GLY A 219 12.33 -2.30 8.16
N LEU A 220 13.01 -3.36 7.72
CA LEU A 220 12.44 -4.28 6.76
C LEU A 220 11.32 -5.10 7.39
N MET A 221 10.13 -5.08 6.78
CA MET A 221 9.03 -5.98 7.14
C MET A 221 9.04 -7.22 6.26
N GLY A 222 9.32 -7.06 4.97
CA GLY A 222 9.42 -8.18 4.04
C GLY A 222 9.80 -7.75 2.63
N VAL A 223 10.18 -8.75 1.83
CA VAL A 223 10.44 -8.63 0.40
C VAL A 223 9.65 -9.71 -0.31
N THR A 224 8.71 -9.32 -1.16
CA THR A 224 8.08 -10.25 -2.11
C THR A 224 8.89 -10.25 -3.39
N ALA A 225 9.45 -11.39 -3.74
CA ALA A 225 10.07 -11.62 -5.04
C ALA A 225 9.08 -12.34 -5.96
N ALA A 226 8.97 -11.89 -7.21
CA ALA A 226 8.14 -12.52 -8.22
C ALA A 226 8.96 -12.76 -9.50
N ALA A 227 8.70 -13.87 -10.20
CA ALA A 227 9.37 -14.17 -11.46
C ALA A 227 8.51 -15.07 -12.36
N ARG A 228 8.76 -15.06 -13.68
CA ARG A 228 8.05 -15.94 -14.64
C ARG A 228 8.50 -17.40 -14.56
N ASN A 229 9.69 -17.65 -14.02
CA ASN A 229 10.39 -18.93 -14.08
C ASN A 229 10.82 -19.36 -12.66
N PRO A 230 10.59 -20.62 -12.25
CA PRO A 230 10.99 -21.12 -10.93
C PRO A 230 12.49 -20.97 -10.64
N ARG A 231 13.36 -21.15 -11.65
CA ARG A 231 14.82 -21.01 -11.49
C ARG A 231 15.22 -19.56 -11.21
N ASP A 232 14.54 -18.59 -11.81
CA ASP A 232 14.81 -17.18 -11.56
C ASP A 232 14.32 -16.78 -10.17
N LEU A 233 13.13 -17.23 -9.77
CA LEU A 233 12.62 -17.01 -8.41
C LEU A 233 13.57 -17.60 -7.36
N GLU A 234 14.06 -18.83 -7.57
CA GLU A 234 15.03 -19.48 -6.69
C GLU A 234 16.34 -18.70 -6.63
N ARG A 235 16.90 -18.32 -7.79
CA ARG A 235 18.13 -17.52 -7.88
C ARG A 235 18.01 -16.19 -7.15
N ILE A 236 16.90 -15.47 -7.35
CA ILE A 236 16.62 -14.19 -6.69
C ILE A 236 16.52 -14.40 -5.18
N SER A 237 15.74 -15.39 -4.76
CA SER A 237 15.55 -15.72 -3.34
C SER A 237 16.86 -16.10 -2.67
N ASP A 238 17.68 -16.93 -3.32
CA ASP A 238 18.99 -17.35 -2.82
C ASP A 238 19.95 -16.17 -2.69
N ILE A 239 19.98 -15.25 -3.67
CA ILE A 239 20.88 -14.09 -3.61
C ILE A 239 20.43 -13.13 -2.51
N LEU A 240 19.12 -12.95 -2.33
CA LEU A 240 18.59 -12.15 -1.25
C LEU A 240 18.85 -12.82 0.11
N SER A 241 18.55 -14.11 0.29
CA SER A 241 18.69 -14.83 1.56
C SER A 241 20.13 -15.16 1.95
N ASN A 242 21.01 -15.59 1.03
CA ASN A 242 22.37 -16.02 1.38
C ASN A 242 23.28 -14.88 1.84
N GLN A 243 22.89 -13.63 1.62
CA GLN A 243 23.71 -12.46 1.95
C GLN A 243 22.94 -11.41 2.76
N THR A 244 21.78 -11.80 3.28
CA THR A 244 21.00 -11.02 4.24
C THR A 244 20.46 -11.93 5.35
N SER A 245 19.80 -11.37 6.35
CA SER A 245 19.08 -12.13 7.37
C SER A 245 17.68 -12.56 6.93
N LEU A 246 17.35 -12.51 5.62
CA LEU A 246 16.04 -12.88 5.09
C LEU A 246 15.85 -14.39 5.00
N VAL A 247 14.67 -14.86 5.42
CA VAL A 247 14.22 -16.25 5.30
C VAL A 247 12.89 -16.31 4.56
N VAL A 248 12.63 -17.43 3.88
CA VAL A 248 11.33 -17.69 3.26
C VAL A 248 10.29 -17.82 4.36
N ALA A 249 9.19 -17.06 4.25
CA ALA A 249 8.06 -17.10 5.17
C ALA A 249 7.24 -18.39 5.03
#